data_AF-B6AP35-F1
#
_entry.id   AF-B6AP35-F1
#
_cell.length_a   1.000
_cell.length_b   1.000
_cell.length_c   1.000
_cell.angle_alpha   90.00
_cell.angle_beta   90.00
_cell.angle_gamma   90.00
#
_symmetry.space_group_name_H-M   'P 1'
#
loop_
_entity.id
_entity.type
_entity.pdbx_description
1 polymer ?
#
loop_
_entity_poly.entity_id
_entity_poly.type
_entity_poly.pdbx_seq_one_letter_code
_entity_poly.pdbx_strand_id
1 'polypeptide(L)'
;MEEHYLLRCLREYPDVTEIKYGKRYDLPAIEELVAHVRRTGRLTPEDVWKIRDNTFWIYDRHWAIPDPRTVREGLERVSERLDFWHHLRKREVLVQTLYEVFRNIEIVSIILRFVLPEYFGIYSPPMARILEVRRGHRDTETYLNYLENLDEIRRHYPGFRSIAEVNMAVWVLHERVYGVHFSEEIRKSFDEDRFMEGLRLRNMAHLLDLSDMRLARSLFPVNLRLSAQLAGFCFEQKVRNLYEKVFRESPQYIDLKDLINRLQGAEAIDGFRAAMWHHARVIRNDALHSPEKLTEIGVRDLLAELEEEKRGI
;
A
#
# COMPACT_ATOMS: atom_id res chain seq x y z
N MET A 1 -14.13 14.94 25.04
CA MET A 1 -13.87 14.06 23.88
C MET A 1 -12.47 13.52 24.05
N GLU A 2 -12.33 12.21 23.99
CA GLU A 2 -11.03 11.55 24.01
C GLU A 2 -10.24 11.95 22.76
N GLU A 3 -8.94 12.23 22.91
CA GLU A 3 -8.09 12.64 21.80
C GLU A 3 -7.90 11.47 20.81
N HIS A 4 -8.00 11.75 19.51
CA HIS A 4 -7.77 10.73 18.49
C HIS A 4 -6.34 10.15 18.58
N TYR A 5 -6.20 8.82 18.46
CA TYR A 5 -4.91 8.14 18.68
C TYR A 5 -3.78 8.65 17.77
N LEU A 6 -4.08 9.12 16.55
CA LEU A 6 -3.07 9.74 15.68
C LEU A 6 -2.56 11.09 16.21
N LEU A 7 -3.42 11.90 16.84
CA LEU A 7 -2.99 13.17 17.46
C LEU A 7 -2.13 12.90 18.70
N ARG A 8 -2.47 11.85 19.46
CA ARG A 8 -1.60 11.32 20.51
C ARG A 8 -0.24 10.91 19.95
N CYS A 9 -0.22 10.17 18.84
CA CYS A 9 1.02 9.79 18.16
C CYS A 9 1.85 11.00 17.74
N LEU A 10 1.22 12.05 17.21
CA LEU A 10 1.89 13.32 16.88
C LEU A 10 2.55 13.94 18.11
N ARG A 11 1.81 14.07 19.22
CA ARG A 11 2.34 14.65 20.47
C ARG A 11 3.53 13.85 20.99
N GLU A 12 3.49 12.53 20.88
CA GLU A 12 4.54 11.62 21.37
C GLU A 12 5.79 11.60 20.48
N TYR A 13 5.77 12.22 19.30
CA TYR A 13 6.90 12.18 18.35
C TYR A 13 8.25 12.58 18.96
N PRO A 14 8.39 13.71 19.70
CA PRO A 14 9.66 14.07 20.31
C PRO A 14 10.18 13.01 21.30
N ASP A 15 9.29 12.43 22.11
CA ASP A 15 9.66 11.44 23.10
C ASP A 15 10.05 10.11 22.44
N VAL A 16 9.30 9.66 21.43
CA VAL A 16 9.62 8.40 20.70
C VAL A 16 10.94 8.52 19.94
N THR A 17 11.24 9.68 19.35
CA THR A 17 12.55 9.91 18.71
C THR A 17 13.70 9.91 19.73
N GLU A 18 13.49 10.48 20.92
CA GLU A 18 14.48 10.45 21.99
C GLU A 18 14.77 9.03 22.47
N ILE A 19 13.73 8.23 22.74
CA ILE A 19 13.92 6.86 23.22
C ILE A 19 14.60 6.00 22.14
N LYS A 20 14.18 6.13 20.88
CA LYS A 20 14.69 5.30 19.79
C LYS A 20 16.11 5.69 19.34
N TYR A 21 16.40 6.99 19.33
CA TYR A 21 17.62 7.52 18.71
C TYR A 21 18.54 8.26 19.68
N GLY A 22 18.16 8.41 20.95
CA GLY A 22 18.90 9.19 21.93
C GLY A 22 18.81 10.70 21.71
N LYS A 23 17.86 11.18 20.90
CA LYS A 23 17.73 12.60 20.55
C LYS A 23 16.27 12.99 20.26
N ARG A 24 15.80 14.03 20.94
CA ARG A 24 14.57 14.74 20.58
C ARG A 24 14.81 15.54 19.30
N TYR A 25 14.03 15.26 18.25
CA TYR A 25 14.15 16.00 17.00
C TYR A 25 13.43 17.34 17.07
N ASP A 26 14.09 18.41 16.60
CA ASP A 26 13.51 19.75 16.43
C ASP A 26 13.34 20.06 14.94
N LEU A 27 12.33 19.43 14.33
CA LEU A 27 12.05 19.61 12.91
C LEU A 27 11.67 21.07 12.55
N PRO A 28 10.88 21.81 13.37
CA PRO A 28 10.60 23.22 13.10
C PRO A 28 11.86 24.10 12.99
N ALA A 29 12.89 23.85 13.80
CA ALA A 29 14.15 24.59 13.66
C ALA A 29 14.83 24.36 12.29
N ILE A 30 14.74 23.15 11.74
CA ILE A 30 15.26 22.83 10.40
C ILE A 30 14.42 23.54 9.31
N GLU A 31 13.10 23.55 9.45
CA GLU A 31 12.21 24.28 8.54
C GLU A 31 12.57 25.78 8.48
N GLU A 32 12.94 26.38 9.62
CA GLU A 32 13.36 27.78 9.67
C GLU A 32 14.67 28.04 8.93
N LEU A 33 15.65 27.14 9.01
CA LEU A 33 16.93 27.26 8.28
C LEU A 33 16.74 27.42 6.77
N VAL A 34 15.70 26.79 6.22
CA VAL A 34 15.38 26.78 4.78
C VAL A 34 14.10 27.54 4.44
N ALA A 35 13.49 28.26 5.41
CA ALA A 35 12.24 28.98 5.20
C ALA A 35 12.31 30.03 4.09
N HIS A 36 13.51 30.56 3.83
CA HIS A 36 13.74 31.53 2.77
C HIS A 36 13.57 30.94 1.36
N VAL A 37 13.78 29.62 1.16
CA VAL A 37 13.60 28.95 -0.14
C VAL A 37 12.16 29.09 -0.63
N ARG A 38 11.18 29.07 0.28
CA ARG A 38 9.76 29.33 -0.04
C ARG A 38 9.56 30.72 -0.64
N ARG A 39 10.30 31.71 -0.16
CA ARG A 39 10.17 33.13 -0.56
C ARG A 39 10.92 33.43 -1.86
N THR A 40 12.08 32.82 -2.05
CA THR A 40 12.96 33.08 -3.21
C THR A 40 12.68 32.14 -4.38
N GLY A 41 12.01 31.01 -4.14
CA GLY A 41 11.87 29.92 -5.10
C GLY A 41 13.19 29.18 -5.38
N ARG A 42 14.30 29.60 -4.78
CA ARG A 42 15.64 29.12 -5.11
C ARG A 42 16.17 28.23 -4.01
N LEU A 43 16.36 26.96 -4.32
CA LEU A 43 17.04 25.97 -3.48
C LEU A 43 18.52 25.92 -3.85
N THR A 44 19.42 26.09 -2.89
CA THR A 44 20.87 25.99 -3.12
C THR A 44 21.46 24.72 -2.49
N PRO A 45 22.68 24.31 -2.89
CA PRO A 45 23.39 23.21 -2.23
C PRO A 45 23.58 23.44 -0.73
N GLU A 46 23.83 24.69 -0.32
CA GLU A 46 23.99 25.06 1.08
C GLU A 46 22.72 24.79 1.90
N ASP A 47 21.53 24.89 1.31
CA ASP A 47 20.27 24.56 1.97
C ASP A 47 20.10 23.06 2.19
N VAL A 48 20.55 22.24 1.23
CA VAL A 48 20.61 20.78 1.38
C VAL A 48 21.53 20.41 2.54
N TRP A 49 22.69 21.08 2.67
CA TRP A 49 23.60 20.84 3.78
C TRP A 49 23.09 21.37 5.11
N LYS A 50 22.36 22.49 5.16
CA LYS A 50 21.69 22.93 6.39
C LYS A 50 20.66 21.92 6.89
N ILE A 51 19.92 21.27 5.99
CA ILE A 51 18.99 20.19 6.35
C ILE A 51 19.76 18.97 6.88
N ARG A 52 20.89 18.62 6.28
CA ARG A 52 21.68 17.44 6.61
C ARG A 52 22.51 17.62 7.89
N ASP A 53 23.34 18.65 7.89
CA ASP A 53 24.44 18.92 8.81
C ASP A 53 23.99 19.95 9.86
N ASN A 54 23.09 19.52 10.74
CA ASN A 54 22.63 20.34 11.87
C ASN A 54 22.51 19.50 13.14
N THR A 55 22.30 20.18 14.27
CA THR A 55 22.15 19.56 15.58
C THR A 55 20.69 19.26 15.95
N PHE A 56 19.72 19.46 15.06
CA PHE A 56 18.30 19.32 15.35
C PHE A 56 17.76 17.92 15.12
N TRP A 57 18.43 17.08 14.34
CA TRP A 57 18.06 15.67 14.14
C TRP A 57 19.29 14.80 13.83
N ILE A 58 19.08 13.54 13.41
CA ILE A 58 20.15 12.60 13.04
C ILE A 58 19.87 12.13 11.61
N TYR A 59 20.53 12.75 10.64
CA TYR A 59 20.34 12.41 9.23
C TYR A 59 21.17 11.19 8.79
N ASP A 60 22.46 11.23 9.13
CA ASP A 60 23.52 10.33 8.66
C ASP A 60 23.29 8.85 9.02
N ARG A 61 22.55 8.58 10.09
CA ARG A 61 22.18 7.22 10.50
C ARG A 61 21.14 6.56 9.57
N HIS A 62 20.39 7.35 8.80
CA HIS A 62 19.17 6.89 8.15
C HIS A 62 19.14 7.09 6.64
N TRP A 63 19.84 8.09 6.12
CA TRP A 63 19.73 8.47 4.72
C TRP A 63 21.07 8.58 4.00
N ALA A 64 21.02 8.34 2.70
CA ALA A 64 22.18 8.46 1.83
C ALA A 64 22.73 9.88 1.85
N ILE A 65 24.05 9.98 1.77
CA ILE A 65 24.76 11.25 1.62
C ILE A 65 24.86 11.54 0.11
N PRO A 66 24.19 12.59 -0.39
CA PRO A 66 24.28 12.91 -1.81
C PRO A 66 25.67 13.47 -2.16
N ASP A 67 26.17 13.18 -3.35
CA ASP A 67 27.45 13.69 -3.83
C ASP A 67 27.40 15.21 -4.01
N PRO A 68 28.29 15.99 -3.35
CA PRO A 68 28.17 17.45 -3.36
C PRO A 68 28.29 18.10 -4.73
N ARG A 69 29.10 17.52 -5.61
CA ARG A 69 29.30 18.03 -6.96
C ARG A 69 28.05 17.82 -7.81
N THR A 70 27.48 16.62 -7.76
CA THR A 70 26.23 16.25 -8.44
C THR A 70 25.07 17.12 -7.99
N VAL A 71 24.96 17.40 -6.68
CA VAL A 71 23.92 18.29 -6.15
C VAL A 71 24.08 19.70 -6.69
N ARG A 72 25.29 20.27 -6.69
CA ARG A 72 25.56 21.63 -7.19
C ARG A 72 25.20 21.76 -8.67
N GLU A 73 25.80 20.92 -9.51
CA GLU A 73 25.58 20.95 -10.96
C GLU A 73 24.11 20.66 -11.31
N GLY A 74 23.48 19.72 -10.58
CA GLY A 74 22.09 19.37 -10.78
C GLY A 74 21.11 20.48 -10.41
N LEU A 75 21.28 21.13 -9.25
CA LEU A 75 20.42 22.25 -8.82
C LEU A 75 20.58 23.47 -9.73
N GLU A 76 21.79 23.78 -10.18
CA GLU A 76 22.01 24.85 -11.17
C GLU A 76 21.21 24.59 -12.45
N ARG A 77 21.28 23.35 -12.98
CA ARG A 77 20.56 22.93 -14.19
C ARG A 77 19.05 23.03 -14.08
N VAL A 78 18.47 22.74 -12.91
CA VAL A 78 17.01 22.72 -12.73
C VAL A 78 16.44 23.98 -12.07
N SER A 79 17.29 24.95 -11.75
CA SER A 79 16.93 26.14 -10.96
C SER A 79 15.74 26.93 -11.53
N GLU A 80 15.67 27.09 -12.85
CA GLU A 80 14.55 27.79 -13.53
C GLU A 80 13.23 27.01 -13.50
N ARG A 81 13.29 25.68 -13.29
CA ARG A 81 12.12 24.79 -13.19
C ARG A 81 11.63 24.62 -11.75
N LEU A 82 12.45 25.01 -10.77
CA LEU A 82 12.08 24.95 -9.36
C LEU A 82 11.37 26.23 -8.97
N ASP A 83 10.06 26.15 -8.80
CA ASP A 83 9.26 27.25 -8.27
C ASP A 83 8.44 26.75 -7.09
N PHE A 84 8.96 26.99 -5.88
CA PHE A 84 8.29 26.62 -4.63
C PHE A 84 7.15 27.59 -4.26
N TRP A 85 7.01 28.72 -4.95
CA TRP A 85 6.02 29.75 -4.64
C TRP A 85 4.71 29.54 -5.41
N HIS A 86 4.77 29.31 -6.72
CA HIS A 86 3.56 29.18 -7.56
C HIS A 86 3.11 27.72 -7.78
N HIS A 87 3.91 26.70 -7.43
CA HIS A 87 3.61 25.29 -7.73
C HIS A 87 2.99 24.48 -6.58
N LEU A 88 2.30 25.12 -5.64
CA LEU A 88 1.51 24.41 -4.62
C LEU A 88 0.51 23.40 -5.23
N ARG A 89 0.05 23.65 -6.48
CA ARG A 89 -0.86 22.77 -7.24
C ARG A 89 -0.16 21.77 -8.17
N LYS A 90 1.18 21.72 -8.23
CA LYS A 90 1.93 20.81 -9.10
C LYS A 90 3.01 20.04 -8.31
N ARG A 91 2.61 19.33 -7.25
CA ARG A 91 3.50 18.45 -6.45
C ARG A 91 4.36 17.55 -7.33
N GLU A 92 3.77 17.00 -8.38
CA GLU A 92 4.44 16.15 -9.36
C GLU A 92 5.66 16.81 -10.01
N VAL A 93 5.55 18.08 -10.44
CA VAL A 93 6.64 18.79 -11.11
C VAL A 93 7.82 19.00 -10.17
N LEU A 94 7.56 19.39 -8.92
CA LEU A 94 8.61 19.56 -7.91
C LEU A 94 9.30 18.23 -7.58
N VAL A 95 8.51 17.17 -7.38
CA VAL A 95 9.03 15.82 -7.11
C VAL A 95 9.90 15.32 -8.27
N GLN A 96 9.41 15.40 -9.50
CA GLN A 96 10.15 14.95 -10.69
C GLN A 96 11.43 15.76 -10.89
N THR A 97 11.35 17.09 -10.77
CA THR A 97 12.49 17.99 -10.98
C THR A 97 13.59 17.76 -9.95
N LEU A 98 13.25 17.57 -8.67
CA LEU A 98 14.26 17.23 -7.66
C LEU A 98 14.76 15.78 -7.83
N TYR A 99 13.92 14.84 -8.24
CA TYR A 99 14.35 13.47 -8.50
C TYR A 99 15.37 13.38 -9.66
N GLU A 100 15.30 14.25 -10.66
CA GLU A 100 16.32 14.36 -11.72
C GLU A 100 17.72 14.70 -11.18
N VAL A 101 17.79 15.42 -10.06
CA VAL A 101 19.02 15.83 -9.38
C VAL A 101 19.50 14.74 -8.43
N PHE A 102 18.64 14.31 -7.48
CA PHE A 102 19.07 13.45 -6.38
C PHE A 102 19.02 11.96 -6.72
N ARG A 103 18.19 11.55 -7.70
CA ARG A 103 17.98 10.14 -8.10
C ARG A 103 17.65 9.22 -6.91
N ASN A 104 17.10 9.78 -5.85
CA ASN A 104 16.71 9.08 -4.63
C ASN A 104 15.47 9.78 -4.04
N ILE A 105 14.36 9.05 -3.99
CA ILE A 105 13.07 9.63 -3.60
C ILE A 105 12.99 9.95 -2.11
N GLU A 106 13.73 9.25 -1.25
CA GLU A 106 13.78 9.55 0.19
C GLU A 106 14.44 10.91 0.40
N ILE A 107 15.56 11.19 -0.27
CA ILE A 107 16.24 12.49 -0.18
C ILE A 107 15.36 13.62 -0.71
N VAL A 108 14.70 13.39 -1.84
CA VAL A 108 13.72 14.34 -2.40
C VAL A 108 12.61 14.63 -1.40
N SER A 109 12.07 13.59 -0.76
CA SER A 109 10.99 13.73 0.23
C SER A 109 11.41 14.53 1.46
N ILE A 110 12.66 14.37 1.91
CA ILE A 110 13.23 15.11 3.03
C ILE A 110 13.32 16.60 2.69
N ILE A 111 13.93 16.93 1.54
CA ILE A 111 14.08 18.31 1.10
C ILE A 111 12.71 18.98 0.99
N LEU A 112 11.78 18.32 0.30
CA LEU A 112 10.43 18.85 0.11
C LEU A 112 9.68 19.01 1.43
N ARG A 113 9.82 18.09 2.39
CA ARG A 113 9.17 18.19 3.70
C ARG A 113 9.64 19.41 4.47
N PHE A 114 10.93 19.76 4.43
CA PHE A 114 11.43 20.93 5.17
C PHE A 114 11.18 22.25 4.44
N VAL A 115 11.18 22.24 3.10
CA VAL A 115 10.87 23.44 2.31
C VAL A 115 9.37 23.75 2.29
N LEU A 116 8.50 22.75 2.15
CA LEU A 116 7.04 22.90 2.02
C LEU A 116 6.31 21.93 2.97
N PRO A 117 6.40 22.13 4.30
CA PRO A 117 5.90 21.21 5.32
C PRO A 117 4.39 20.98 5.25
N GLU A 118 3.64 21.96 4.75
CA GLU A 118 2.20 21.89 4.58
C GLU A 118 1.78 20.84 3.55
N TYR A 119 2.65 20.52 2.58
CA TYR A 119 2.32 19.74 1.38
C TYR A 119 3.12 18.45 1.22
N PHE A 120 4.18 18.26 2.00
CA PHE A 120 5.10 17.13 1.84
C PHE A 120 5.45 16.47 3.17
N GLY A 121 5.72 15.16 3.11
CA GLY A 121 6.16 14.34 4.23
C GLY A 121 7.37 13.49 3.84
N ILE A 122 8.12 12.99 4.83
CA ILE A 122 9.29 12.14 4.60
C ILE A 122 8.83 10.73 4.24
N TYR A 123 9.21 10.28 3.05
CA TYR A 123 8.95 8.91 2.60
C TYR A 123 10.02 7.96 3.12
N SER A 124 9.60 6.83 3.65
CA SER A 124 10.50 5.77 4.13
C SER A 124 9.78 4.41 4.13
N PRO A 125 10.52 3.28 4.14
CA PRO A 125 9.90 1.95 4.14
C PRO A 125 8.90 1.69 5.28
N PRO A 126 9.13 2.13 6.54
CA PRO A 126 8.13 2.05 7.61
C PRO A 126 6.79 2.68 7.23
N MET A 127 6.83 3.84 6.56
CA MET A 127 5.63 4.61 6.19
C MET A 127 4.89 3.94 5.04
N ALA A 128 5.65 3.43 4.07
CA ALA A 128 5.10 2.64 2.98
C ALA A 128 4.37 1.40 3.51
N ARG A 129 4.97 0.72 4.49
CA ARG A 129 4.41 -0.50 5.09
C ARG A 129 3.11 -0.23 5.84
N ILE A 130 3.09 0.71 6.79
CA ILE A 130 1.91 0.87 7.65
C ILE A 130 0.67 1.36 6.90
N LEU A 131 0.86 2.14 5.82
CA LEU A 131 -0.24 2.61 4.97
C LEU A 131 -0.50 1.70 3.76
N GLU A 132 0.29 0.64 3.58
CA GLU A 132 0.27 -0.22 2.39
C GLU A 132 0.39 0.57 1.08
N VAL A 133 1.22 1.62 1.05
CA VAL A 133 1.26 2.61 -0.05
C VAL A 133 1.29 1.94 -1.41
N ARG A 134 0.36 2.35 -2.28
CA ARG A 134 0.27 1.86 -3.65
C ARG A 134 1.55 2.18 -4.41
N ARG A 135 2.22 1.13 -4.91
CA ARG A 135 3.39 1.27 -5.79
C ARG A 135 2.94 1.78 -7.16
N GLY A 136 3.58 2.86 -7.61
CA GLY A 136 3.49 3.32 -8.99
C GLY A 136 4.50 2.60 -9.89
N HIS A 137 4.50 2.95 -11.18
CA HIS A 137 5.51 2.47 -12.14
C HIS A 137 6.89 3.09 -11.89
N ARG A 138 6.95 4.22 -11.17
CA ARG A 138 8.18 4.94 -10.80
C ARG A 138 8.15 5.32 -9.32
N ASP A 139 9.33 5.58 -8.76
CA ASP A 139 9.47 6.03 -7.37
C ASP A 139 8.72 7.34 -7.11
N THR A 140 8.76 8.28 -8.07
CA THR A 140 8.06 9.55 -7.98
C THR A 140 6.54 9.37 -7.89
N GLU A 141 5.98 8.42 -8.64
CA GLU A 141 4.55 8.11 -8.60
C GLU A 141 4.18 7.44 -7.27
N THR A 142 5.01 6.51 -6.79
CA THR A 142 4.84 5.90 -5.46
C THR A 142 4.83 6.95 -4.35
N TYR A 143 5.72 7.95 -4.43
CA TYR A 143 5.75 9.06 -3.47
C TYR A 143 4.52 9.96 -3.58
N LEU A 144 4.01 10.24 -4.79
CA LEU A 144 2.78 11.01 -4.95
C LEU A 144 1.57 10.28 -4.36
N ASN A 145 1.45 8.96 -4.57
CA ASN A 145 0.42 8.13 -3.92
C ASN A 145 0.53 8.19 -2.39
N TYR A 146 1.76 8.19 -1.86
CA TYR A 146 1.99 8.38 -0.43
C TYR A 146 1.51 9.75 0.08
N LEU A 147 1.82 10.83 -0.62
CA LEU A 147 1.38 12.17 -0.23
C LEU A 147 -0.15 12.33 -0.31
N GLU A 148 -0.79 11.65 -1.25
CA GLU A 148 -2.25 11.60 -1.33
C GLU A 148 -2.85 10.90 -0.10
N ASN A 149 -2.29 9.76 0.32
CA ASN A 149 -2.69 9.10 1.56
C ASN A 149 -2.57 10.03 2.79
N LEU A 150 -1.45 10.75 2.93
CA LEU A 150 -1.27 11.67 4.05
C LEU A 150 -2.28 12.83 4.02
N ASP A 151 -2.60 13.35 2.83
CA ASP A 151 -3.57 14.43 2.66
C ASP A 151 -5.00 13.95 2.93
N GLU A 152 -5.34 12.72 2.54
CA GLU A 152 -6.62 12.08 2.90
C GLU A 152 -6.76 11.94 4.42
N ILE A 153 -5.72 11.43 5.11
CA ILE A 153 -5.69 11.33 6.58
C ILE A 153 -5.86 12.72 7.21
N ARG A 154 -5.11 13.73 6.72
CA ARG A 154 -5.19 15.11 7.22
C ARG A 154 -6.59 15.71 7.09
N ARG A 155 -7.29 15.43 5.97
CA ARG A 155 -8.65 15.92 5.72
C ARG A 155 -9.68 15.18 6.57
N HIS A 156 -9.46 13.89 6.84
CA HIS A 156 -10.39 13.06 7.57
C HIS A 156 -10.37 13.33 9.08
N TYR A 157 -9.19 13.43 9.67
CA TYR A 157 -9.05 13.67 11.12
C TYR A 157 -8.80 15.16 11.42
N PRO A 158 -9.72 15.83 12.14
CA PRO A 158 -9.48 17.21 12.55
C PRO A 158 -8.33 17.30 13.54
N GLY A 159 -7.55 18.38 13.48
CA GLY A 159 -6.45 18.66 14.40
C GLY A 159 -5.07 18.73 13.73
N PHE A 160 -4.91 18.10 12.56
CA PHE A 160 -3.70 18.22 11.76
C PHE A 160 -3.69 19.50 10.91
N ARG A 161 -2.60 20.25 10.99
CA ARG A 161 -2.37 21.51 10.27
C ARG A 161 -1.66 21.30 8.94
N SER A 162 -0.82 20.26 8.85
CA SER A 162 0.06 20.03 7.70
C SER A 162 0.20 18.53 7.37
N ILE A 163 0.63 18.23 6.15
CA ILE A 163 1.02 16.86 5.76
C ILE A 163 2.20 16.38 6.62
N ALA A 164 3.12 17.28 6.99
CA ALA A 164 4.21 16.97 7.88
C ALA A 164 3.77 16.47 9.27
N GLU A 165 2.73 17.07 9.86
CA GLU A 165 2.20 16.59 11.15
C GLU A 165 1.61 15.18 11.01
N VAL A 166 0.90 14.91 9.93
CA VAL A 166 0.41 13.55 9.66
C VAL A 166 1.57 12.58 9.45
N ASN A 167 2.62 12.97 8.72
CA ASN A 167 3.82 12.16 8.53
C ASN A 167 4.47 11.78 9.88
N MET A 168 4.62 12.74 10.80
CA MET A 168 5.14 12.49 12.15
C MET A 168 4.25 11.55 12.95
N ALA A 169 2.93 11.76 12.90
CA ALA A 169 1.95 10.89 13.57
C ALA A 169 1.99 9.45 13.06
N VAL A 170 1.99 9.26 11.75
CA VAL A 170 2.05 7.94 11.11
C VAL A 170 3.41 7.26 11.40
N TRP A 171 4.49 8.04 11.52
CA TRP A 171 5.77 7.52 11.96
C TRP A 171 5.73 6.92 13.36
N VAL A 172 5.17 7.65 14.31
CA VAL A 172 4.98 7.13 15.67
C VAL A 172 4.01 5.96 15.66
N LEU A 173 2.92 6.02 14.88
CA LEU A 173 1.99 4.91 14.75
C LEU A 173 2.71 3.62 14.33
N HIS A 174 3.62 3.69 13.35
CA HIS A 174 4.44 2.53 12.98
C HIS A 174 5.23 1.97 14.16
N GLU A 175 5.86 2.84 14.96
CA GLU A 175 6.60 2.40 16.14
C GLU A 175 5.70 1.79 17.22
N ARG A 176 4.50 2.33 17.40
CA ARG A 176 3.49 1.83 18.34
C ARG A 176 2.87 0.51 17.91
N VAL A 177 2.87 0.22 16.61
CA VAL A 177 2.19 -0.94 16.04
C VAL A 177 3.15 -2.10 15.72
N TYR A 178 4.31 -1.79 15.14
CA TYR A 178 5.29 -2.79 14.66
C TYR A 178 6.70 -2.58 15.19
N GLY A 179 6.98 -1.42 15.77
CA GLY A 179 8.32 -1.07 16.24
C GLY A 179 8.61 -1.52 17.67
N VAL A 180 9.72 -1.01 18.19
CA VAL A 180 10.23 -1.35 19.53
C VAL A 180 9.36 -0.74 20.64
N HIS A 181 8.61 0.32 20.32
CA HIS A 181 7.79 1.07 21.28
C HIS A 181 6.30 0.71 21.20
N PHE A 182 6.03 -0.60 21.12
CA PHE A 182 4.69 -1.15 20.97
C PHE A 182 3.69 -0.62 22.03
N SER A 183 2.46 -0.37 21.59
CA SER A 183 1.32 -0.02 22.43
C SER A 183 0.10 -0.81 21.97
N GLU A 184 -0.38 -1.71 22.82
CA GLU A 184 -1.56 -2.54 22.54
C GLU A 184 -2.82 -1.69 22.37
N GLU A 185 -2.96 -0.63 23.16
CA GLU A 185 -4.04 0.34 23.07
C GLU A 185 -4.10 1.01 21.68
N ILE A 186 -2.98 1.59 21.24
CA ILE A 186 -2.89 2.25 19.93
C ILE A 186 -3.07 1.24 18.79
N ARG A 187 -2.51 0.03 18.93
CA ARG A 187 -2.71 -1.05 17.96
C ARG A 187 -4.19 -1.39 17.81
N LYS A 188 -4.91 -1.52 18.92
CA LYS A 188 -6.35 -1.80 18.90
C LYS A 188 -7.14 -0.65 18.25
N SER A 189 -6.85 0.61 18.63
CA SER A 189 -7.50 1.77 18.00
C SER A 189 -7.25 1.82 16.50
N PHE A 190 -6.04 1.51 16.03
CA PHE A 190 -5.71 1.45 14.61
C PHE A 190 -6.43 0.31 13.87
N ASP A 191 -6.53 -0.87 14.49
CA ASP A 191 -7.23 -2.02 13.90
C ASP A 191 -8.75 -1.81 13.83
N GLU A 192 -9.32 -1.00 14.73
CA GLU A 192 -10.75 -0.64 14.75
C GLU A 192 -11.08 0.58 13.87
N ASP A 193 -10.07 1.29 13.35
CA ASP A 193 -10.26 2.47 12.53
C ASP A 193 -10.65 2.12 11.09
N ARG A 194 -11.95 2.29 10.79
CA ARG A 194 -12.54 2.00 9.47
C ARG A 194 -12.01 2.86 8.35
N PHE A 195 -11.61 4.10 8.62
CA PHE A 195 -11.04 4.95 7.59
C PHE A 195 -9.65 4.46 7.21
N MET A 196 -8.80 4.17 8.20
CA MET A 196 -7.46 3.63 7.94
C MET A 196 -7.51 2.25 7.29
N GLU A 197 -8.41 1.37 7.73
CA GLU A 197 -8.69 0.08 7.09
C GLU A 197 -9.05 0.30 5.60
N GLY A 198 -10.03 1.16 5.32
CA GLY A 198 -10.46 1.45 3.96
C GLY A 198 -9.37 2.06 3.09
N LEU A 199 -8.54 2.96 3.63
CA LEU A 199 -7.41 3.57 2.93
C LEU A 199 -6.38 2.51 2.54
N ARG A 200 -5.98 1.64 3.47
CA ARG A 200 -5.02 0.55 3.21
C ARG A 200 -5.58 -0.44 2.19
N LEU A 201 -6.86 -0.81 2.30
CA LEU A 201 -7.53 -1.67 1.32
C LEU A 201 -7.54 -1.06 -0.08
N ARG A 202 -7.82 0.24 -0.22
CA ARG A 202 -7.74 0.94 -1.52
C ARG A 202 -6.33 0.89 -2.11
N ASN A 203 -5.30 1.06 -1.29
CA ASN A 203 -3.93 0.97 -1.78
C ASN A 203 -3.57 -0.44 -2.27
N MET A 204 -4.13 -1.47 -1.65
CA MET A 204 -3.97 -2.87 -2.05
C MET A 204 -4.93 -3.30 -3.17
N ALA A 205 -5.89 -2.48 -3.58
CA ALA A 205 -6.95 -2.88 -4.51
C ALA A 205 -6.42 -3.33 -5.88
N HIS A 206 -5.26 -2.83 -6.32
CA HIS A 206 -4.60 -3.30 -7.55
C HIS A 206 -4.21 -4.79 -7.50
N LEU A 207 -4.09 -5.39 -6.31
CA LEU A 207 -3.91 -6.83 -6.16
C LEU A 207 -5.17 -7.61 -6.57
N LEU A 208 -6.33 -6.94 -6.58
CA LEU A 208 -7.60 -7.47 -7.05
C LEU A 208 -7.76 -7.38 -8.58
N ASP A 209 -6.89 -6.63 -9.28
CA ASP A 209 -6.84 -6.66 -10.76
C ASP A 209 -6.24 -7.97 -11.30
N LEU A 210 -5.72 -8.83 -10.41
CA LEU A 210 -5.44 -10.22 -10.74
C LEU A 210 -6.75 -10.93 -11.07
N SER A 211 -6.79 -11.70 -12.16
CA SER A 211 -7.90 -12.63 -12.40
C SER A 211 -8.16 -13.47 -11.15
N ASP A 212 -9.42 -13.72 -10.81
CA ASP A 212 -9.84 -14.47 -9.61
C ASP A 212 -9.01 -15.75 -9.38
N MET A 213 -8.66 -16.50 -10.44
CA MET A 213 -7.81 -17.69 -10.35
C MET A 213 -6.37 -17.38 -9.89
N ARG A 214 -5.74 -16.31 -10.38
CA ARG A 214 -4.40 -15.88 -9.95
C ARG A 214 -4.42 -15.43 -8.49
N LEU A 215 -5.45 -14.69 -8.11
CA LEU A 215 -5.63 -14.25 -6.72
C LEU A 215 -5.87 -15.46 -5.79
N ALA A 216 -6.71 -16.41 -6.19
CA ALA A 216 -6.97 -17.64 -5.43
C ALA A 216 -5.69 -18.44 -5.19
N ARG A 217 -4.83 -18.56 -6.21
CA ARG A 217 -3.51 -19.20 -6.09
C ARG A 217 -2.58 -18.44 -5.15
N SER A 218 -2.50 -17.13 -5.27
CA SER A 218 -1.67 -16.29 -4.40
C SER A 218 -2.13 -16.34 -2.93
N LEU A 219 -3.44 -16.53 -2.71
CA LEU A 219 -4.01 -16.67 -1.37
C LEU A 219 -3.79 -18.05 -0.74
N PHE A 220 -3.56 -19.11 -1.53
CA PHE A 220 -3.44 -20.49 -1.01
C PHE A 220 -2.47 -20.64 0.18
N PRO A 221 -1.22 -20.15 0.13
CA PRO A 221 -0.29 -20.26 1.26
C PRO A 221 -0.57 -19.27 2.41
N VAL A 222 -1.49 -18.30 2.22
CA VAL A 222 -1.72 -17.20 3.17
C VAL A 222 -3.04 -17.35 3.92
N ASN A 223 -4.11 -17.69 3.20
CA ASN A 223 -5.45 -17.87 3.72
C ASN A 223 -6.17 -18.95 2.90
N LEU A 224 -6.11 -20.17 3.41
CA LEU A 224 -6.69 -21.35 2.75
C LEU A 224 -8.18 -21.19 2.44
N ARG A 225 -8.95 -20.58 3.35
CA ARG A 225 -10.39 -20.36 3.18
C ARG A 225 -10.70 -19.40 2.04
N LEU A 226 -10.07 -18.21 2.03
CA LEU A 226 -10.30 -17.22 0.97
C LEU A 226 -9.85 -17.75 -0.39
N SER A 227 -8.72 -18.46 -0.43
CA SER A 227 -8.27 -19.18 -1.62
C SER A 227 -9.32 -20.15 -2.13
N ALA A 228 -9.88 -21.00 -1.26
CA ALA A 228 -10.90 -21.98 -1.59
C ALA A 228 -12.22 -21.34 -2.04
N GLN A 229 -12.64 -20.24 -1.41
CA GLN A 229 -13.86 -19.51 -1.79
C GLN A 229 -13.73 -18.93 -3.21
N LEU A 230 -12.60 -18.30 -3.52
CA LEU A 230 -12.36 -17.67 -4.81
C LEU A 230 -12.13 -18.72 -5.92
N ALA A 231 -11.39 -19.80 -5.62
CA ALA A 231 -11.25 -20.93 -6.52
C ALA A 231 -12.60 -21.62 -6.77
N GLY A 232 -13.43 -21.76 -5.73
CA GLY A 232 -14.77 -22.32 -5.82
C GLY A 232 -15.71 -21.48 -6.70
N PHE A 233 -15.61 -20.14 -6.60
CA PHE A 233 -16.32 -19.23 -7.51
C PHE A 233 -15.87 -19.43 -8.96
N CYS A 234 -14.56 -19.47 -9.22
CA CYS A 234 -14.02 -19.72 -10.56
C CYS A 234 -14.50 -21.06 -11.14
N PHE A 235 -14.49 -22.11 -10.32
CA PHE A 235 -14.96 -23.44 -10.70
C PHE A 235 -16.45 -23.44 -11.05
N GLU A 236 -17.28 -22.77 -10.24
CA GLU A 236 -18.71 -22.65 -10.51
C GLU A 236 -18.97 -21.93 -11.84
N GLN A 237 -18.26 -20.84 -12.13
CA GLN A 237 -18.34 -20.16 -13.43
C GLN A 237 -17.93 -21.09 -14.58
N LYS A 238 -16.87 -21.88 -14.42
CA LYS A 238 -16.40 -22.85 -15.42
C LYS A 238 -17.48 -23.87 -15.77
N VAL A 239 -18.10 -24.50 -14.77
CA VAL A 239 -19.16 -25.50 -14.99
C VAL A 239 -20.39 -24.88 -15.65
N ARG A 240 -20.81 -23.69 -15.18
CA ARG A 240 -21.97 -22.98 -15.72
C ARG A 240 -21.75 -22.55 -17.18
N ASN A 241 -20.57 -22.03 -17.51
CA ASN A 241 -20.21 -21.64 -18.88
C ASN A 241 -20.18 -22.84 -19.83
N LEU A 242 -19.62 -23.99 -19.40
CA LEU A 242 -19.64 -25.21 -20.22
C LEU A 242 -21.07 -25.70 -20.44
N TYR A 243 -21.90 -25.69 -19.38
CA TYR A 243 -23.30 -26.06 -19.48
C TYR A 243 -24.05 -25.20 -20.50
N GLU A 244 -23.93 -23.88 -20.40
CA GLU A 244 -24.58 -22.95 -21.33
C GLU A 244 -24.10 -23.20 -22.77
N LYS A 245 -22.81 -23.47 -22.97
CA LYS A 245 -22.24 -23.78 -24.29
C LYS A 245 -22.81 -25.08 -24.88
N VAL A 246 -23.00 -26.12 -24.08
CA VAL A 246 -23.47 -27.44 -24.51
C VAL A 246 -24.98 -27.44 -24.76
N PHE A 247 -25.77 -26.90 -23.84
CA PHE A 247 -27.23 -26.99 -23.88
C PHE A 247 -27.91 -25.74 -24.47
N ARG A 248 -27.19 -24.62 -24.60
CA ARG A 248 -27.75 -23.30 -25.01
C ARG A 248 -28.91 -22.83 -24.12
N GLU A 249 -28.84 -23.22 -22.85
CA GLU A 249 -29.82 -22.90 -21.81
C GLU A 249 -29.13 -22.16 -20.66
N SER A 250 -29.86 -21.24 -20.02
CA SER A 250 -29.34 -20.52 -18.85
C SER A 250 -29.20 -21.46 -17.65
N PRO A 251 -28.01 -21.54 -17.01
CA PRO A 251 -27.79 -22.39 -15.84
C PRO A 251 -28.20 -21.71 -14.51
N GLN A 252 -28.73 -20.48 -14.53
CA GLN A 252 -28.81 -19.57 -13.39
C GLN A 252 -29.51 -20.12 -12.12
N TYR A 253 -30.41 -21.09 -12.27
CA TYR A 253 -31.19 -21.66 -11.16
C TYR A 253 -30.98 -23.16 -10.96
N ILE A 254 -30.05 -23.77 -11.70
CA ILE A 254 -29.77 -25.20 -11.60
C ILE A 254 -28.65 -25.41 -10.57
N ASP A 255 -28.83 -26.40 -9.71
CA ASP A 255 -27.81 -26.80 -8.73
C ASP A 255 -26.55 -27.32 -9.43
N LEU A 256 -25.39 -27.03 -8.87
CA LEU A 256 -24.12 -27.38 -9.47
C LEU A 256 -23.96 -28.90 -9.64
N LYS A 257 -24.51 -29.72 -8.73
CA LYS A 257 -24.53 -31.17 -8.84
C LYS A 257 -25.31 -31.62 -10.08
N ASP A 258 -26.46 -31.01 -10.32
CA ASP A 258 -27.33 -31.35 -11.45
C ASP A 258 -26.71 -30.90 -12.78
N LEU A 259 -26.05 -29.74 -12.80
CA LEU A 259 -25.27 -29.29 -13.96
C LEU A 259 -24.17 -30.30 -14.34
N ILE A 260 -23.39 -30.76 -13.36
CA ILE A 260 -22.32 -31.75 -13.57
C ILE A 260 -22.90 -33.06 -14.09
N ASN A 261 -23.98 -33.56 -13.49
CA ASN A 261 -24.62 -34.81 -13.89
C ASN A 261 -25.18 -34.74 -15.31
N ARG A 262 -25.80 -33.61 -15.70
CA ARG A 262 -26.32 -33.41 -17.06
C ARG A 262 -25.19 -33.33 -18.09
N LEU A 263 -24.11 -32.64 -17.77
CA LEU A 263 -22.92 -32.58 -18.63
C LEU A 263 -22.29 -33.97 -18.84
N GLN A 264 -22.23 -34.79 -17.79
CA GLN A 264 -21.77 -36.18 -17.89
C GLN A 264 -22.73 -37.02 -18.75
N GLY A 265 -24.05 -36.90 -18.53
CA GLY A 265 -25.06 -37.63 -19.30
C GLY A 265 -25.12 -37.25 -20.78
N ALA A 266 -24.68 -36.04 -21.13
CA ALA A 266 -24.53 -35.59 -22.52
C ALA A 266 -23.12 -35.87 -23.09
N GLU A 267 -22.29 -36.62 -22.37
CA GLU A 267 -20.90 -36.97 -22.75
C GLU A 267 -20.00 -35.74 -23.01
N ALA A 268 -20.37 -34.56 -22.48
CA ALA A 268 -19.56 -33.35 -22.58
C ALA A 268 -18.35 -33.37 -21.63
N ILE A 269 -18.42 -34.20 -20.59
CA ILE A 269 -17.33 -34.56 -19.70
C ILE A 269 -17.37 -36.07 -19.46
N ASP A 270 -16.22 -36.71 -19.31
CA ASP A 270 -16.15 -38.13 -18.96
C ASP A 270 -16.47 -38.38 -17.47
N GLY A 271 -16.62 -39.66 -17.10
CA GLY A 271 -16.95 -40.04 -15.72
C GLY A 271 -15.85 -39.72 -14.70
N PHE A 272 -14.58 -39.71 -15.12
CA PHE A 272 -13.46 -39.38 -14.24
C PHE A 272 -13.49 -37.88 -13.90
N ARG A 273 -13.66 -37.04 -14.92
CA ARG A 273 -13.80 -35.59 -14.78
C ARG A 273 -15.06 -35.22 -14.00
N ALA A 274 -16.18 -35.90 -14.21
CA ALA A 274 -17.38 -35.71 -13.42
C ALA A 274 -17.15 -36.01 -11.92
N ALA A 275 -16.40 -37.07 -11.60
CA ALA A 275 -16.03 -37.38 -10.21
C ALA A 275 -15.13 -36.29 -9.60
N MET A 276 -14.13 -35.81 -10.35
CA MET A 276 -13.30 -34.68 -9.92
C MET A 276 -14.12 -33.42 -9.69
N TRP A 277 -15.08 -33.12 -10.56
CA TRP A 277 -15.96 -31.95 -10.44
C TRP A 277 -16.91 -32.05 -9.24
N HIS A 278 -17.40 -33.24 -8.93
CA HIS A 278 -18.16 -33.46 -7.68
C HIS A 278 -17.29 -33.27 -6.44
N HIS A 279 -16.02 -33.69 -6.48
CA HIS A 279 -15.07 -33.43 -5.41
C HIS A 279 -14.81 -31.92 -5.26
N ALA A 280 -14.50 -31.22 -6.35
CA ALA A 280 -14.31 -29.77 -6.38
C ALA A 280 -15.53 -29.00 -5.82
N ARG A 281 -16.75 -29.45 -6.16
CA ARG A 281 -18.00 -28.92 -5.60
C ARG A 281 -18.07 -29.08 -4.08
N VAL A 282 -17.65 -30.23 -3.54
CA VAL A 282 -17.61 -30.45 -2.08
C VAL A 282 -16.64 -29.48 -1.42
N ILE A 283 -15.42 -29.33 -1.94
CA ILE A 283 -14.42 -28.38 -1.41
C ILE A 283 -14.96 -26.93 -1.44
N ARG A 284 -15.61 -26.52 -2.53
CA ARG A 284 -16.28 -25.21 -2.64
C ARG A 284 -17.35 -25.02 -1.55
N ASN A 285 -18.16 -26.05 -1.29
CA ASN A 285 -19.21 -25.98 -0.27
C ASN A 285 -18.62 -25.93 1.15
N ASP A 286 -17.57 -26.69 1.42
CA ASP A 286 -16.84 -26.62 2.68
C ASP A 286 -16.27 -25.21 2.90
N ALA A 287 -15.71 -24.57 1.86
CA ALA A 287 -15.19 -23.21 1.95
C ALA A 287 -16.23 -22.15 2.35
N LEU A 288 -17.49 -22.35 1.97
CA LEU A 288 -18.57 -21.42 2.21
C LEU A 288 -19.33 -21.71 3.51
N HIS A 289 -19.53 -22.99 3.84
CA HIS A 289 -20.46 -23.41 4.89
C HIS A 289 -19.82 -24.19 6.04
N SER A 290 -18.68 -24.83 5.82
CA SER A 290 -18.00 -25.70 6.80
C SER A 290 -16.48 -25.55 6.71
N PRO A 291 -15.93 -24.35 6.93
CA PRO A 291 -14.51 -24.07 6.71
C PRO A 291 -13.57 -24.93 7.57
N GLU A 292 -14.06 -25.48 8.68
CA GLU A 292 -13.35 -26.45 9.52
C GLU A 292 -13.03 -27.79 8.82
N LYS A 293 -13.71 -28.09 7.71
CA LYS A 293 -13.48 -29.30 6.90
C LYS A 293 -12.50 -29.08 5.75
N LEU A 294 -12.08 -27.83 5.50
CA LEU A 294 -11.15 -27.52 4.42
C LEU A 294 -9.78 -28.15 4.69
N THR A 295 -9.22 -28.77 3.65
CA THR A 295 -7.87 -29.33 3.68
C THR A 295 -7.00 -28.70 2.60
N GLU A 296 -5.69 -28.57 2.85
CA GLU A 296 -4.75 -28.07 1.83
C GLU A 296 -4.77 -28.91 0.55
N ILE A 297 -4.90 -30.24 0.69
CA ILE A 297 -4.97 -31.16 -0.44
C ILE A 297 -6.22 -30.87 -1.29
N GLY A 298 -7.39 -30.79 -0.68
CA GLY A 298 -8.63 -30.52 -1.41
C GLY A 298 -8.63 -29.16 -2.12
N VAL A 299 -8.07 -28.12 -1.50
CA VAL A 299 -7.96 -26.79 -2.15
C VAL A 299 -6.93 -26.81 -3.27
N ARG A 300 -5.83 -27.57 -3.13
CA ARG A 300 -4.85 -27.78 -4.20
C ARG A 300 -5.46 -28.50 -5.41
N ASP A 301 -6.27 -29.52 -5.17
CA ASP A 301 -6.97 -30.27 -6.22
C ASP A 301 -7.97 -29.37 -6.96
N LEU A 302 -8.71 -28.54 -6.21
CA LEU A 302 -9.62 -27.53 -6.78
C LEU A 302 -8.86 -26.51 -7.66
N LEU A 303 -7.70 -26.04 -7.22
CA LEU A 303 -6.86 -25.13 -8.01
C LEU A 303 -6.29 -25.80 -9.26
N ALA A 304 -5.88 -27.07 -9.17
CA ALA A 304 -5.36 -27.83 -10.32
C ALA A 304 -6.42 -27.97 -11.43
N GLU A 305 -7.68 -28.24 -11.08
CA GLU A 305 -8.79 -28.30 -12.05
C GLU A 305 -8.99 -26.98 -12.82
N LEU A 306 -8.64 -25.84 -12.22
CA LEU A 306 -8.71 -24.53 -12.89
C LEU A 306 -7.52 -24.25 -13.82
N GLU A 307 -6.40 -24.96 -13.65
CA GLU A 307 -5.18 -24.74 -14.45
C GLU A 307 -5.16 -25.52 -15.77
N GLU A 308 -5.84 -26.66 -15.85
CA GLU A 308 -5.81 -27.54 -17.03
C GLU A 308 -6.27 -26.88 -18.34
N GLU A 309 -7.03 -25.78 -18.28
CA GLU A 309 -7.54 -25.08 -19.47
C GLU A 309 -6.51 -24.19 -20.16
N LYS A 310 -5.46 -23.73 -19.47
CA LYS A 310 -4.41 -22.90 -20.11
C LYS A 310 -3.43 -23.69 -20.98
N ARG A 311 -3.45 -25.02 -20.90
CA ARG A 311 -2.61 -25.91 -21.73
C ARG A 311 -3.32 -26.41 -23.00
N GLY A 312 -4.58 -26.00 -23.21
CA GLY A 312 -5.41 -26.38 -24.36
C GLY A 312 -5.73 -25.26 -25.34
N ILE A 313 -4.88 -24.23 -25.45
CA ILE A 313 -4.88 -23.21 -26.51
C ILE A 313 -3.55 -23.25 -27.25
#